data_AF-A0A0K1F4I5-F1
#
_entry.id   AF-A0A0K1F4I5-F1
#
_cell.length_a   1.000
_cell.length_b   1.000
_cell.length_c   1.000
_cell.angle_alpha   90.00
_cell.angle_beta   90.00
_cell.angle_gamma   90.00
#
_symmetry.space_group_name_H-M   'P 1'
#
loop_
_entity.id
_entity.type
_entity.pdbx_description
1 polymer ?
#
loop_
_entity_poly.entity_id
_entity_poly.type
_entity_poly.pdbx_seq_one_letter_code
_entity_poly.pdbx_strand_id
1 'polypeptide(L)' 'MGRSMQLGPLSRAKAWLMARAGRHPRIMGALAGALACALCALLLWFIVFSGMNGPVQFVYAGF' A
#
# COMPACT_ATOMS: atom_id res chain seq x y z
N MET A 1 -12.39 36.63 -8.07
CA MET A 1 -12.41 35.37 -8.83
C MET A 1 -11.60 34.31 -8.08
N GLY A 2 -12.27 33.49 -7.26
CA GLY A 2 -11.60 32.39 -6.56
C GLY A 2 -11.25 31.28 -7.54
N ARG A 3 -9.96 30.95 -7.67
CA ARG A 3 -9.49 29.75 -8.38
C ARG A 3 -10.23 28.55 -7.78
N SER A 4 -11.18 27.99 -8.52
CA SER A 4 -11.71 26.66 -8.24
C SER A 4 -10.54 25.71 -8.39
N MET A 5 -9.87 25.43 -7.28
CA MET A 5 -8.82 24.43 -7.20
C MET A 5 -9.52 23.12 -7.60
N GLN A 6 -9.36 22.71 -8.86
CA GLN A 6 -9.85 21.43 -9.34
C GLN A 6 -9.13 20.38 -8.51
N LEU A 7 -9.80 19.96 -7.43
CA LEU A 7 -9.40 18.85 -6.60
C LEU A 7 -9.22 17.66 -7.55
N GLY A 8 -7.96 17.34 -7.85
CA GLY A 8 -7.60 16.23 -8.71
C GLY A 8 -8.25 14.93 -8.21
N PRO A 9 -8.40 13.91 -9.07
CA PRO A 9 -9.17 12.70 -8.76
C PRO A 9 -8.78 12.06 -7.41
N LEU A 10 -7.49 12.11 -7.07
CA LEU A 10 -6.95 11.64 -5.78
C LEU A 10 -7.49 12.40 -4.56
N SER A 11 -7.62 13.72 -4.66
CA SER A 11 -8.12 14.54 -3.55
C SER A 11 -9.63 14.36 -3.33
N ARG A 12 -10.40 14.09 -4.39
CA ARG A 12 -11.81 13.67 -4.28
C ARG A 12 -11.94 12.30 -3.62
N ALA A 13 -11.11 11.33 -4.04
CA ALA A 13 -11.08 10.00 -3.43
C ALA A 13 -10.72 10.08 -1.93
N LYS A 14 -9.71 10.89 -1.56
CA LYS A 14 -9.34 11.14 -0.17
C LYS A 14 -10.50 11.73 0.65
N ALA A 15 -11.18 12.75 0.13
CA ALA A 15 -12.31 13.38 0.81
C ALA A 15 -13.46 12.39 1.03
N TRP A 16 -13.74 11.55 0.03
CA TRP A 16 -14.76 10.49 0.14
C TRP A 16 -14.39 9.45 1.20
N LEU A 17 -13.13 9.03 1.23
CA LEU A 17 -12.61 8.06 2.19
C LEU A 17 -12.66 8.60 3.63
N MET A 18 -12.30 9.89 3.82
CA MET A 18 -12.41 10.57 5.11
C MET A 18 -13.87 10.70 5.59
N ALA A 19 -14.79 11.06 4.68
CA ALA A 19 -16.22 11.14 5.00
C ALA A 19 -16.80 9.76 5.37
N ARG A 20 -16.34 8.69 4.73
CA ARG A 20 -16.75 7.31 5.03
C ARG A 20 -16.14 6.80 6.34
N ALA A 21 -14.89 7.18 6.63
CA ALA A 21 -14.19 6.82 7.86
C ALA A 21 -14.86 7.41 9.11
N GLY A 22 -15.37 8.64 9.03
CA GLY A 22 -16.14 9.25 10.13
C GLY A 22 -17.43 8.52 10.47
N ARG A 23 -18.01 7.76 9.52
CA ARG A 23 -19.30 7.07 9.70
C ARG A 23 -19.16 5.64 10.23
N HIS A 24 -18.03 4.97 9.95
CA HIS A 24 -17.77 3.58 10.38
C HIS A 24 -16.29 3.35 10.74
N PRO A 25 -15.81 3.89 11.87
CA PRO A 25 -14.39 3.83 12.25
C PRO A 25 -13.87 2.39 12.41
N ARG A 26 -14.70 1.48 12.92
CA ARG A 26 -14.33 0.06 13.10
C ARG A 26 -14.09 -0.66 11.78
N ILE A 27 -14.89 -0.38 10.75
CA ILE A 27 -14.76 -1.02 9.42
C ILE A 27 -13.49 -0.54 8.73
N MET A 28 -13.18 0.75 8.83
CA MET A 28 -11.92 1.29 8.28
C MET A 28 -10.69 0.76 9.01
N GLY A 29 -10.75 0.62 10.33
CA GLY A 29 -9.69 -0.02 11.11
C GLY A 29 -9.47 -1.48 10.71
N ALA A 30 -10.55 -2.25 10.52
CA ALA A 30 -10.47 -3.63 10.05
C ALA A 30 -9.88 -3.73 8.64
N LEU A 31 -10.26 -2.82 7.74
CA LEU A 31 -9.71 -2.73 6.38
C LEU A 31 -8.23 -2.41 6.39
N ALA A 32 -7.80 -1.44 7.20
CA ALA A 32 -6.40 -1.09 7.36
C ALA A 32 -5.58 -2.26 7.93
N GLY A 33 -6.12 -2.95 8.93
CA GLY A 33 -5.51 -4.16 9.49
C GLY A 33 -5.39 -5.28 8.46
N ALA A 34 -6.44 -5.54 7.69
CA ALA A 34 -6.42 -6.53 6.63
C ALA A 34 -5.38 -6.22 5.54
N LEU A 35 -5.26 -4.94 5.13
CA LEU A 35 -4.23 -4.47 4.20
C LEU A 35 -2.81 -4.68 4.76
N ALA A 36 -2.60 -4.36 6.04
CA ALA A 36 -1.32 -4.58 6.69
C ALA A 36 -0.96 -6.08 6.75
N CYS A 37 -1.91 -6.94 7.12
CA CYS A 37 -1.71 -8.39 7.10
C CYS A 37 -1.41 -8.92 5.69
N ALA A 38 -2.12 -8.44 4.67
CA ALA A 38 -1.88 -8.80 3.28
C ALA A 38 -0.48 -8.38 2.83
N LEU A 39 -0.01 -7.19 3.22
CA LEU A 39 1.35 -6.73 2.94
C LEU A 39 2.40 -7.61 3.62
N CYS A 40 2.21 -7.95 4.91
CA CYS A 40 3.12 -8.87 5.61
C CYS A 40 3.16 -10.25 4.95
N ALA A 41 2.01 -10.80 4.55
CA ALA A 41 1.94 -12.07 3.84
C ALA A 41 2.67 -12.01 2.49
N LEU A 42 2.50 -10.91 1.74
CA LEU A 42 3.19 -10.69 0.47
C LEU A 42 4.71 -10.58 0.67
N LEU A 43 5.18 -9.89 1.70
CA LEU A 43 6.60 -9.79 2.03
C LEU A 43 7.19 -11.13 2.45
N LEU A 44 6.49 -11.89 3.31
CA LEU A 44 6.90 -13.24 3.69
C LEU A 44 6.98 -14.15 2.47
N TRP A 45 5.99 -14.08 1.59
CA TRP A 45 6.01 -14.84 0.35
C TRP A 45 7.18 -14.43 -0.53
N PHE A 46 7.43 -13.12 -0.66
CA PHE A 46 8.54 -12.60 -1.43
C PHE A 46 9.85 -13.16 -0.90
N ILE A 47 10.10 -13.05 0.40
CA ILE A 47 11.34 -13.49 1.07
C ILE A 47 11.56 -15.00 0.90
N VAL A 48 10.53 -15.80 1.18
CA VAL A 48 10.67 -17.27 1.31
C VAL A 48 10.53 -17.98 -0.03
N PHE A 49 9.61 -17.55 -0.89
CA PHE A 49 9.20 -18.31 -2.07
C PHE A 49 9.58 -17.68 -3.41
N SER A 50 9.80 -16.36 -3.50
CA SER A 50 9.99 -15.73 -4.82
C SER A 50 11.31 -16.11 -5.52
N GLY A 51 12.32 -16.55 -4.76
CA GLY A 51 13.67 -16.78 -5.28
C GLY A 51 14.41 -15.50 -5.68
N MET A 52 13.79 -14.32 -5.56
CA MET A 52 14.37 -13.01 -5.93
C MET A 52 15.22 -12.38 -4.81
N ASN A 53 15.41 -13.07 -3.68
CA ASN A 53 16.23 -12.60 -2.54
C ASN A 53 17.61 -13.27 -2.49
N GLY A 54 17.98 -14.06 -3.50
CA GLY A 54 19.31 -14.66 -3.56
C GLY A 54 20.40 -13.59 -3.75
N PRO A 55 21.66 -13.87 -3.35
CA PRO A 55 22.77 -12.97 -3.63
C PRO A 55 22.84 -12.71 -5.13
N VAL A 56 22.97 -11.44 -5.51
CA VAL A 56 23.15 -11.04 -6.91
C VAL A 56 24.38 -11.77 -7.45
N GLN A 57 24.15 -12.78 -8.28
CA GLN A 57 25.20 -13.68 -8.78
C GLN A 57 26.24 -12.96 -9.66
N PHE A 58 25.99 -11.70 -10.03
CA PHE A 58 26.93 -10.86 -10.78
C PHE A 58 28.23 -10.52 -10.02
N VAL A 59 28.28 -10.68 -8.69
CA VAL A 59 29.50 -10.35 -7.91
C VAL A 59 30.45 -11.56 -7.74
N TYR A 60 29.96 -12.80 -7.86
CA TYR A 60 30.75 -14.00 -7.61
C TYR A 60 31.15 -14.80 -8.86
N ALA A 61 30.62 -14.46 -10.04
CA ALA A 61 31.02 -15.09 -11.30
C ALA A 61 32.36 -14.56 -11.87
N GLY A 62 33.01 -13.63 -11.18
CA GLY A 62 34.24 -12.95 -11.61
C GLY A 62 35.48 -13.20 -10.75
N PHE A 63 35.42 -14.12 -9.78
CA PHE A 63 36.59 -14.60 -9.02
C PHE A 63 36.86 -16.07 -9.34
#